data_AF-A0A926ZMQ8-F1
#
_entry.id   AF-A0A926ZMQ8-F1
#
_cell.length_a   1.000
_cell.length_b   1.000
_cell.length_c   1.000
_cell.angle_alpha   90.00
_cell.angle_beta   90.00
_cell.angle_gamma   90.00
#
_symmetry.space_group_name_H-M   'P 1'
#
loop_
_entity.id
_entity.type
_entity.pdbx_description
1 polymer ?
#
loop_
_entity_poly.entity_id
_entity_poly.type
_entity_poly.pdbx_seq_one_letter_code
_entity_poly.pdbx_strand_id
1 'polypeptide(L)'
;MSPTKVEKLTPEQEALIPVYRHKWRGIDLSTEPIDRQKAAHSVKAAYAAMGKPEPEIRFLSSPAALGELVGEKSAHQLAQEFGAPLLTWLPTQLCDRIQHQIQAELWQKLQSESSHDRFSLLLLALPDFVIPRQDELLGQLWLEWQDRLLQQMWEQQQASMREHLLEQPGGEFISQIGDFLWMQMGEPLSRQLEETLWKPLANLPAIQQWQQDWHSSLLGIASGWALVSGVIRNMQALSIDTIDFCISVLNCDYDRQKWSALQSLVQDCGWVFPLERACLVCDRPRQMRYDSENRLHAEGEPAIEFADGYRVYAYRGVRLPEKYGSIYPHQWQAEWLLEENNAELRRVLIQGIGYGRICQELQAQDLDSWREYTLLKIDSDVDVEPIYLLKMTCPSTGYIHATRVPPHMRSAREAIGWVNWGIDPAEFSVET
;
A
#
# COMPACT_ATOMS: atom_id res chain seq x y z
N MET A 1 32.36 19.09 14.82
CA MET A 1 31.30 18.87 15.83
C MET A 1 30.16 18.19 15.11
N SER A 2 29.87 16.94 15.45
CA SER A 2 28.71 16.24 14.89
C SER A 2 27.44 17.02 15.25
N PRO A 3 26.51 17.26 14.31
CA PRO A 3 25.28 17.99 14.61
C PRO A 3 24.56 17.28 15.77
N THR A 4 24.09 18.07 16.74
CA THR A 4 23.34 17.54 17.87
C THR A 4 22.06 16.89 17.34
N LYS A 5 21.90 15.60 17.63
CA LYS A 5 20.77 14.81 17.18
C LYS A 5 19.47 15.42 17.73
N VAL A 6 18.45 15.56 16.88
CA VAL A 6 17.14 16.09 17.29
C VAL A 6 16.40 15.01 18.06
N GLU A 7 16.23 15.22 19.37
CA GLU A 7 15.58 14.26 20.27
C GLU A 7 14.08 14.49 20.42
N LYS A 8 13.66 15.76 20.47
CA LYS A 8 12.25 16.15 20.70
C LYS A 8 11.90 17.39 19.90
N LEU A 9 10.61 17.52 19.59
CA LEU A 9 10.03 18.69 18.95
C LEU A 9 9.57 19.70 19.99
N THR A 10 9.65 20.99 19.67
CA THR A 10 8.95 22.02 20.44
C THR A 10 7.45 22.03 20.09
N PRO A 11 6.57 22.56 20.97
CA PRO A 11 5.14 22.70 20.65
C PRO A 11 4.88 23.47 19.34
N GLU A 12 5.71 24.47 19.04
CA GLU A 12 5.61 25.25 17.80
C GLU A 12 5.98 24.40 16.58
N GLN A 13 6.99 23.53 16.70
CA GLN A 13 7.38 22.61 15.63
C GLN A 13 6.31 21.53 15.42
N GLU A 14 5.75 20.96 16.50
CA GLU A 14 4.65 19.98 16.39
C GLU A 14 3.42 20.59 15.73
N ALA A 15 3.09 21.85 16.03
CA ALA A 15 1.98 22.56 15.40
C ALA A 15 2.15 22.78 13.88
N LEU A 16 3.37 22.72 13.35
CA LEU A 16 3.65 22.85 11.92
C LEU A 16 3.48 21.54 11.14
N ILE A 17 3.47 20.40 11.82
CA ILE A 17 3.34 19.09 11.17
C ILE A 17 2.10 19.01 10.25
N PRO A 18 0.87 19.39 10.69
CA PRO A 18 -0.30 19.37 9.82
C PRO A 18 -0.21 20.35 8.64
N VAL A 19 0.54 21.45 8.77
CA VAL A 19 0.71 22.46 7.72
C VAL A 19 1.50 21.89 6.54
N TYR A 20 2.61 21.20 6.83
CA TYR A 20 3.43 20.55 5.79
C TYR A 20 2.67 19.38 5.14
N ARG A 21 1.92 18.61 5.92
CA ARG A 21 1.02 17.57 5.38
C ARG A 21 0.01 18.14 4.42
N HIS A 22 -0.72 19.18 4.82
CA HIS A 22 -1.75 19.80 3.97
C HIS A 22 -1.14 20.38 2.69
N LYS A 23 0.03 21.03 2.78
CA LYS A 23 0.78 21.55 1.64
C LYS A 23 1.05 20.47 0.60
N TRP A 24 1.66 19.35 1.02
CA TRP A 24 2.04 18.29 0.08
C TRP A 24 0.87 17.44 -0.36
N ARG A 25 -0.12 17.20 0.51
CA ARG A 25 -1.39 16.55 0.15
C ARG A 25 -2.11 17.31 -0.97
N GLY A 26 -2.15 18.65 -0.94
CA GLY A 26 -2.75 19.43 -2.01
C GLY A 26 -2.06 19.25 -3.37
N ILE A 27 -0.73 19.10 -3.37
CA ILE A 27 0.06 18.83 -4.57
C ILE A 27 -0.14 17.36 -5.01
N ASP A 28 -0.17 16.45 -4.05
CA ASP A 28 -0.32 15.02 -4.27
C ASP A 28 -1.67 14.63 -4.86
N LEU A 29 -2.73 15.34 -4.44
CA LEU A 29 -4.11 15.15 -4.86
C LEU A 29 -4.56 16.12 -5.95
N SER A 30 -3.63 16.84 -6.58
CA SER A 30 -3.97 17.70 -7.71
C SER A 30 -4.61 16.87 -8.82
N THR A 31 -5.66 17.43 -9.43
CA THR A 31 -6.34 16.86 -10.60
C THR A 31 -6.03 17.61 -11.89
N GLU A 32 -5.09 18.55 -11.82
CA GLU A 32 -4.62 19.28 -12.99
C GLU A 32 -3.74 18.37 -13.86
N PRO A 33 -3.96 18.34 -15.19
CA PRO A 33 -3.16 17.54 -16.09
C PRO A 33 -1.68 17.92 -16.00
N ILE A 34 -0.81 16.92 -16.14
CA ILE A 34 0.63 17.17 -16.15
C ILE A 34 1.03 17.94 -17.42
N ASP A 35 1.98 18.86 -17.26
CA ASP A 35 2.72 19.39 -18.39
C ASP A 35 3.83 18.38 -18.74
N ARG A 36 3.68 17.67 -19.87
CA ARG A 36 4.63 16.62 -20.28
C ARG A 36 6.06 17.14 -20.46
N GLN A 37 6.25 18.40 -20.84
CA GLN A 37 7.59 18.97 -21.00
C GLN A 37 8.25 19.20 -19.64
N LYS A 38 7.50 19.79 -18.68
CA LYS A 38 7.99 19.97 -17.31
C LYS A 38 8.22 18.63 -16.61
N ALA A 39 7.28 17.71 -16.72
CA ALA A 39 7.39 16.36 -16.16
C ALA A 39 8.64 15.64 -16.71
N ALA A 40 8.89 15.72 -18.02
CA ALA A 40 10.09 15.14 -18.62
C ALA A 40 11.37 15.78 -18.07
N HIS A 41 11.41 17.11 -17.94
CA HIS A 41 12.55 17.81 -17.35
C HIS A 41 12.81 17.36 -15.90
N SER A 42 11.76 17.25 -15.09
CA SER A 42 11.83 16.83 -13.69
C SER A 42 12.27 15.38 -13.53
N VAL A 43 11.81 14.47 -14.40
CA VAL A 43 12.32 13.09 -14.44
C VAL A 43 13.81 13.06 -14.77
N LYS A 44 14.26 13.79 -15.80
CA LYS A 44 15.69 13.83 -16.17
C LYS A 44 16.56 14.40 -15.04
N ALA A 45 16.11 15.48 -14.40
CA ALA A 45 16.78 16.06 -13.25
C ALA A 45 16.91 15.06 -12.09
N ALA A 46 15.88 14.25 -11.86
CA ALA A 46 15.89 13.24 -10.83
C ALA A 46 16.85 12.08 -11.13
N TYR A 47 16.87 11.55 -12.35
CA TYR A 47 17.86 10.54 -12.76
C TYR A 47 19.29 11.08 -12.66
N ALA A 48 19.53 12.33 -13.10
CA ALA A 48 20.82 12.98 -12.97
C ALA A 48 21.25 13.16 -11.51
N ALA A 49 20.33 13.57 -10.62
CA ALA A 49 20.60 13.73 -9.19
C ALA A 49 20.96 12.42 -8.46
N MET A 50 20.54 11.28 -9.02
CA MET A 50 20.94 9.95 -8.54
C MET A 50 22.20 9.40 -9.23
N GLY A 51 22.78 10.13 -10.18
CA GLY A 51 23.91 9.64 -10.99
C GLY A 51 23.52 8.50 -11.95
N LYS A 52 22.24 8.41 -12.34
CA LYS A 52 21.75 7.40 -13.29
C LYS A 52 21.70 7.97 -14.71
N PRO A 53 21.83 7.12 -15.76
CA PRO A 53 21.66 7.55 -17.13
C PRO A 53 20.25 8.11 -17.37
N GLU A 54 20.10 8.95 -18.39
CA GLU A 54 18.79 9.45 -18.78
C GLU A 54 17.89 8.28 -19.22
N PRO A 55 16.67 8.16 -18.65
CA PRO A 55 15.75 7.09 -18.99
C PRO A 55 14.94 7.42 -20.25
N GLU A 56 14.40 6.39 -20.89
CA GLU A 56 13.27 6.55 -21.79
C GLU A 56 12.01 6.95 -20.99
N ILE A 57 11.40 8.09 -21.28
CA ILE A 57 10.22 8.56 -20.55
C ILE A 57 8.95 8.17 -21.30
N ARG A 58 8.08 7.40 -20.65
CA ARG A 58 6.80 6.97 -21.21
C ARG A 58 5.63 7.56 -20.44
N PHE A 59 4.82 8.35 -21.14
CA PHE A 59 3.61 8.95 -20.57
C PHE A 59 2.42 8.03 -20.71
N LEU A 60 1.74 7.76 -19.61
CA LEU A 60 0.52 6.95 -19.53
C LEU A 60 -0.67 7.87 -19.21
N SER A 61 -1.79 7.70 -19.91
CA SER A 61 -3.00 8.49 -19.68
C SER A 61 -3.73 8.10 -18.39
N SER A 62 -3.57 6.85 -17.97
CA SER A 62 -4.11 6.26 -16.75
C SER A 62 -3.33 4.99 -16.37
N PRO A 63 -3.56 4.40 -15.18
CA PRO A 63 -2.98 3.12 -14.81
C PRO A 63 -3.40 1.96 -15.71
N ALA A 64 -4.59 2.02 -16.32
CA ALA A 64 -5.03 0.98 -17.22
C ALA A 64 -4.15 0.86 -18.47
N ALA A 65 -3.56 1.98 -18.92
CA ALA A 65 -2.60 1.99 -20.02
C ALA A 65 -1.33 1.18 -19.72
N LEU A 66 -1.04 0.85 -18.44
CA LEU A 66 0.04 -0.07 -18.09
C LEU A 66 -0.21 -1.48 -18.66
N GLY A 67 -1.47 -1.93 -18.70
CA GLY A 67 -1.84 -3.22 -19.29
C GLY A 67 -1.54 -3.27 -20.79
N GLU A 68 -1.80 -2.18 -21.51
CA GLU A 68 -1.47 -2.06 -22.94
C GLU A 68 0.04 -2.03 -23.18
N LEU A 69 0.77 -1.32 -22.32
CA LEU A 69 2.23 -1.21 -22.38
C LEU A 69 2.92 -2.58 -22.21
N VAL A 70 2.37 -3.40 -21.31
CA VAL A 70 2.82 -4.78 -21.10
C VAL A 70 2.34 -5.69 -22.23
N GLY A 71 1.07 -5.59 -22.62
CA GLY A 71 0.50 -6.35 -23.73
C GLY A 71 0.73 -7.86 -23.59
N GLU A 72 1.21 -8.48 -24.67
CA GLU A 72 1.57 -9.92 -24.71
C GLU A 72 3.07 -10.18 -24.47
N LYS A 73 3.83 -9.17 -24.05
CA LYS A 73 5.28 -9.30 -23.86
C LYS A 73 5.60 -10.33 -22.77
N SER A 74 6.69 -11.07 -22.97
CA SER A 74 7.24 -11.95 -21.93
C SER A 74 7.95 -11.13 -20.85
N ALA A 75 8.13 -11.73 -19.67
CA ALA A 75 8.95 -11.13 -18.59
C ALA A 75 10.33 -10.69 -19.08
N HIS A 76 10.98 -11.53 -19.88
CA HIS A 76 12.29 -11.23 -20.46
C HIS A 76 12.27 -9.99 -21.36
N GLN A 77 11.27 -9.85 -22.22
CA GLN A 77 11.12 -8.66 -23.08
C GLN A 77 10.92 -7.40 -22.24
N LEU A 78 10.07 -7.46 -21.21
CA LEU A 78 9.82 -6.35 -20.30
C LEU A 78 11.09 -5.97 -19.52
N ALA A 79 11.83 -6.95 -19.02
CA ALA A 79 13.08 -6.73 -18.29
C ALA A 79 14.15 -6.10 -19.18
N GLN A 80 14.26 -6.53 -20.44
CA GLN A 80 15.15 -5.91 -21.41
C GLN A 80 14.73 -4.47 -21.74
N GLU A 81 13.44 -4.22 -21.92
CA GLU A 81 12.92 -2.92 -22.34
C GLU A 81 13.03 -1.88 -21.22
N PHE A 82 12.59 -2.22 -20.01
CA PHE A 82 12.47 -1.27 -18.92
C PHE A 82 13.63 -1.30 -17.93
N GLY A 83 14.35 -2.42 -17.86
CA GLY A 83 15.30 -2.69 -16.78
C GLY A 83 14.60 -2.95 -15.45
N ALA A 84 15.40 -3.26 -14.42
CA ALA A 84 14.85 -3.52 -13.09
C ALA A 84 14.27 -2.23 -12.48
N PRO A 85 13.28 -2.34 -11.57
CA PRO A 85 12.83 -1.18 -10.79
C PRO A 85 13.97 -0.63 -9.94
N LEU A 86 13.98 0.68 -9.75
CA LEU A 86 14.96 1.32 -8.85
C LEU A 86 14.50 1.16 -7.41
N LEU A 87 15.22 0.33 -6.63
CA LEU A 87 14.90 0.07 -5.22
C LEU A 87 15.19 1.27 -4.33
N THR A 88 16.25 2.03 -4.66
CA THR A 88 16.65 3.25 -3.98
C THR A 88 16.55 4.45 -4.92
N TRP A 89 15.58 5.33 -4.66
CA TRP A 89 15.35 6.55 -5.42
C TRP A 89 15.54 7.79 -4.51
N LEU A 90 15.21 8.99 -4.98
CA LEU A 90 15.43 10.24 -4.26
C LEU A 90 14.91 10.28 -2.80
N PRO A 91 13.69 9.83 -2.46
CA PRO A 91 13.22 9.82 -1.07
C PRO A 91 14.10 8.98 -0.16
N THR A 92 14.48 7.77 -0.58
CA THR A 92 15.32 6.88 0.24
C THR A 92 16.70 7.48 0.47
N GLN A 93 17.34 8.00 -0.58
CA GLN A 93 18.67 8.60 -0.46
C GLN A 93 18.67 9.89 0.39
N LEU A 94 17.59 10.67 0.37
CA LEU A 94 17.44 11.84 1.23
C LEU A 94 17.21 11.43 2.69
N CYS A 95 16.36 10.42 2.92
CA CYS A 95 16.04 9.97 4.26
C CYS A 95 17.21 9.28 4.94
N ASP A 96 18.06 8.55 4.20
CA ASP A 96 19.25 7.94 4.76
C ASP A 96 20.14 8.98 5.46
N ARG A 97 20.25 10.18 4.89
CA ARG A 97 21.00 11.29 5.51
C ARG A 97 20.24 11.97 6.66
N ILE A 98 18.93 12.14 6.53
CA ILE A 98 18.10 12.84 7.52
C ILE A 98 17.92 11.99 8.79
N GLN A 99 17.65 10.69 8.65
CA GLN A 99 17.32 9.80 9.77
C GLN A 99 18.43 9.73 10.82
N HIS A 100 19.71 9.83 10.42
CA HIS A 100 20.84 9.80 11.37
C HIS A 100 20.89 11.04 12.27
N GLN A 101 20.23 12.14 11.87
CA GLN A 101 20.18 13.39 12.61
C GLN A 101 19.00 13.47 13.58
N ILE A 102 18.08 12.50 13.53
CA ILE A 102 16.84 12.49 14.34
C ILE A 102 16.83 11.23 15.21
N GLN A 103 16.38 11.36 16.46
CA GLN A 103 16.20 10.21 17.34
C GLN A 103 15.22 9.19 16.73
N ALA A 104 15.53 7.89 16.86
CA ALA A 104 14.80 6.82 16.17
C ALA A 104 13.29 6.81 16.51
N GLU A 105 12.94 7.02 17.78
CA GLU A 105 11.54 7.08 18.23
C GLU A 105 10.81 8.29 17.64
N LEU A 106 11.49 9.44 17.53
CA LEU A 106 10.92 10.64 16.92
C LEU A 106 10.75 10.45 15.41
N TRP A 107 11.72 9.83 14.74
CA TRP A 107 11.63 9.49 13.32
C TRP A 107 10.43 8.58 13.03
N GLN A 108 10.25 7.53 13.84
CA GLN A 108 9.09 6.63 13.72
C GLN A 108 7.76 7.36 13.95
N LYS A 109 7.71 8.30 14.92
CA LYS A 109 6.52 9.14 15.16
C LYS A 109 6.19 10.00 13.94
N LEU A 110 7.18 10.67 13.36
CA LEU A 110 6.98 11.51 12.18
C LEU A 110 6.48 10.70 10.98
N GLN A 111 7.01 9.49 10.78
CA GLN A 111 6.59 8.58 9.72
C GLN A 111 5.19 8.01 9.93
N SER A 112 4.83 7.59 11.15
CA SER A 112 3.53 6.95 11.41
C SER A 112 2.36 7.90 11.23
N GLU A 113 2.61 9.20 11.43
CA GLU A 113 1.60 10.23 11.29
C GLU A 113 1.54 10.82 9.86
N SER A 114 2.42 10.41 8.94
CA SER A 114 2.46 10.88 7.55
C SER A 114 1.22 10.49 6.71
N SER A 115 0.87 11.36 5.75
CA SER A 115 -0.26 11.17 4.82
C SER A 115 0.12 10.23 3.67
N HIS A 116 -0.46 9.03 3.63
CA HIS A 116 -0.14 7.96 2.66
C HIS A 116 -0.91 8.06 1.34
N ASP A 117 -1.20 9.27 0.85
CA ASP A 117 -2.33 9.42 -0.06
C ASP A 117 -2.02 8.97 -1.50
N ARG A 118 -0.98 9.51 -2.15
CA ARG A 118 -0.75 9.30 -3.60
C ARG A 118 -0.53 7.83 -3.99
N PHE A 119 0.17 7.06 -3.17
CA PHE A 119 0.46 5.66 -3.45
C PHE A 119 -0.72 4.71 -3.11
N SER A 120 -1.41 4.94 -2.00
CA SER A 120 -2.63 4.19 -1.67
C SER A 120 -3.71 4.38 -2.75
N LEU A 121 -3.80 5.60 -3.30
CA LEU A 121 -4.67 5.92 -4.43
C LEU A 121 -4.25 5.18 -5.70
N LEU A 122 -2.95 5.12 -5.99
CA LEU A 122 -2.43 4.34 -7.11
C LEU A 122 -2.78 2.86 -6.97
N LEU A 123 -2.61 2.25 -5.80
CA LEU A 123 -2.98 0.85 -5.58
C LEU A 123 -4.47 0.59 -5.86
N LEU A 124 -5.34 1.49 -5.40
CA LEU A 124 -6.77 1.39 -5.65
C LEU A 124 -7.13 1.64 -7.12
N ALA A 125 -6.32 2.45 -7.81
CA ALA A 125 -6.53 2.82 -9.20
C ALA A 125 -5.84 1.91 -10.22
N LEU A 126 -4.89 1.08 -9.81
CA LEU A 126 -4.41 0.03 -10.69
C LEU A 126 -5.59 -0.90 -10.99
N PRO A 127 -5.80 -1.36 -12.23
CA PRO A 127 -6.85 -2.33 -12.51
C PRO A 127 -6.70 -3.53 -11.57
N ASP A 128 -7.80 -4.23 -11.22
CA ASP A 128 -7.72 -5.49 -10.45
C ASP A 128 -6.71 -6.46 -11.12
N PHE A 129 -6.51 -6.22 -12.43
CA PHE A 129 -5.50 -6.70 -13.33
C PHE A 129 -4.26 -5.77 -13.49
N VAL A 130 -3.19 -6.05 -12.75
CA VAL A 130 -1.83 -6.03 -13.34
C VAL A 130 -1.56 -7.39 -14.04
N ILE A 131 -2.58 -7.95 -14.74
CA ILE A 131 -2.58 -9.13 -15.67
C ILE A 131 -3.14 -10.46 -15.08
N PRO A 132 -4.03 -11.20 -15.79
CA PRO A 132 -4.57 -12.50 -15.33
C PRO A 132 -3.51 -13.61 -15.09
N ARG A 133 -2.26 -13.38 -15.53
CA ARG A 133 -1.07 -14.24 -15.40
C ARG A 133 -0.13 -13.83 -14.26
N GLN A 134 -0.63 -13.08 -13.28
CA GLN A 134 0.15 -12.25 -12.35
C GLN A 134 1.26 -12.97 -11.58
N ASP A 135 0.96 -14.06 -10.86
CA ASP A 135 1.97 -14.72 -10.04
C ASP A 135 3.08 -15.32 -10.89
N GLU A 136 2.72 -15.81 -12.08
CA GLU A 136 3.66 -16.37 -13.03
C GLU A 136 4.53 -15.28 -13.66
N LEU A 137 3.94 -14.18 -14.15
CA LEU A 137 4.69 -13.09 -14.76
C LEU A 137 5.57 -12.36 -13.74
N LEU A 138 5.06 -12.09 -12.54
CA LEU A 138 5.82 -11.46 -11.46
C LEU A 138 6.92 -12.38 -10.95
N GLY A 139 6.67 -13.69 -10.86
CA GLY A 139 7.68 -14.69 -10.56
C GLY A 139 8.77 -14.74 -11.63
N GLN A 140 8.40 -14.68 -12.91
CA GLN A 140 9.35 -14.63 -14.02
C GLN A 140 10.15 -13.32 -14.02
N LEU A 141 9.51 -12.16 -13.80
CA LEU A 141 10.20 -10.88 -13.68
C LEU A 141 11.15 -10.85 -12.49
N TRP A 142 10.79 -11.46 -11.37
CA TRP A 142 11.72 -11.64 -10.25
C TRP A 142 12.96 -12.41 -10.70
N LEU A 143 12.80 -13.54 -11.37
CA LEU A 143 13.93 -14.31 -11.88
C LEU A 143 14.82 -13.51 -12.85
N GLU A 144 14.22 -12.70 -13.72
CA GLU A 144 14.97 -11.83 -14.65
C GLU A 144 15.67 -10.65 -13.94
N TRP A 145 15.09 -10.14 -12.86
CA TRP A 145 15.61 -8.97 -12.15
C TRP A 145 16.45 -9.29 -10.91
N GLN A 146 16.42 -10.53 -10.40
CA GLN A 146 16.96 -10.89 -9.08
C GLN A 146 18.41 -10.44 -8.91
N ASP A 147 19.27 -10.68 -9.92
CA ASP A 147 20.70 -10.38 -9.81
C ASP A 147 20.93 -8.85 -9.76
N ARG A 148 20.18 -8.10 -10.58
CA ARG A 148 20.21 -6.64 -10.59
C ARG A 148 19.71 -6.05 -9.28
N LEU A 149 18.60 -6.57 -8.76
CA LEU A 149 18.00 -6.09 -7.51
C LEU A 149 18.87 -6.42 -6.30
N LEU A 150 19.45 -7.62 -6.25
CA LEU A 150 20.43 -8.01 -5.25
C LEU A 150 21.67 -7.12 -5.32
N GLN A 151 22.15 -6.82 -6.53
CA GLN A 151 23.24 -5.87 -6.71
C GLN A 151 22.89 -4.48 -6.18
N GLN A 152 21.71 -3.94 -6.50
CA GLN A 152 21.26 -2.64 -5.97
C GLN A 152 21.18 -2.63 -4.43
N MET A 153 20.63 -3.68 -3.83
CA MET A 153 20.58 -3.84 -2.36
C MET A 153 21.98 -3.92 -1.74
N TRP A 154 22.88 -4.66 -2.41
CA TRP A 154 24.26 -4.80 -1.97
C TRP A 154 25.03 -3.48 -2.04
N GLU A 155 24.93 -2.75 -3.16
CA GLU A 155 25.51 -1.42 -3.33
C GLU A 155 25.01 -0.44 -2.24
N GLN A 156 23.71 -0.49 -1.91
CA GLN A 156 23.12 0.31 -0.85
C GLN A 156 23.72 -0.02 0.53
N GLN A 157 23.77 -1.30 0.91
CA GLN A 157 24.35 -1.72 2.19
C GLN A 157 25.83 -1.37 2.28
N GLN A 158 26.57 -1.56 1.18
CA GLN A 158 27.98 -1.18 1.13
C GLN A 158 28.19 0.32 1.29
N ALA A 159 27.38 1.19 0.69
CA ALA A 159 27.55 2.64 0.82
C ALA A 159 27.49 3.08 2.30
N SER A 160 26.48 2.61 3.03
CA SER A 160 26.31 2.90 4.45
C SER A 160 27.45 2.29 5.31
N MET A 161 27.81 1.03 5.04
CA MET A 161 28.91 0.38 5.75
C MET A 161 30.27 1.02 5.47
N ARG A 162 30.53 1.45 4.23
CA ARG A 162 31.79 2.10 3.82
C ARG A 162 31.94 3.47 4.44
N GLU A 163 30.88 4.27 4.48
CA GLU A 163 30.89 5.57 5.13
C GLU A 163 31.27 5.41 6.61
N HIS A 164 30.66 4.44 7.30
CA HIS A 164 31.01 4.11 8.68
C HIS A 164 32.41 3.52 8.85
N LEU A 165 32.87 2.69 7.91
CA LEU A 165 34.19 2.07 7.93
C LEU A 165 35.30 3.11 7.71
N LEU A 166 35.12 4.03 6.78
CA LEU A 166 36.10 5.08 6.45
C LEU A 166 36.29 6.09 7.59
N GLU A 167 35.29 6.25 8.45
CA GLU A 167 35.40 7.02 9.68
C GLU A 167 36.26 6.33 10.76
N GLN A 168 36.55 5.04 10.61
CA GLN A 168 37.37 4.27 11.55
C GLN A 168 38.85 4.20 11.10
N PRO A 169 39.82 4.18 12.04
CA PRO A 169 41.22 4.00 11.70
C PRO A 169 41.45 2.65 10.99
N GLY A 170 41.97 2.67 9.75
CA GLY A 170 42.17 1.47 8.92
C GLY A 170 41.01 1.12 7.99
N GLY A 171 39.95 1.93 7.98
CA GLY A 171 38.77 1.79 7.11
C GLY A 171 39.05 1.71 5.61
N GLU A 172 39.98 2.55 5.12
CA GLU A 172 40.38 2.55 3.70
C GLU A 172 40.95 1.20 3.26
N PHE A 173 41.78 0.57 4.11
CA PHE A 173 42.37 -0.73 3.84
C PHE A 173 41.33 -1.86 3.84
N ILE A 174 40.41 -1.84 4.81
CA ILE A 174 39.31 -2.83 4.90
C ILE A 174 38.35 -2.67 3.72
N SER A 175 38.03 -1.44 3.32
CA SER A 175 37.20 -1.17 2.14
C SER A 175 37.85 -1.67 0.85
N GLN A 176 39.16 -1.42 0.66
CA GLN A 176 39.90 -1.89 -0.52
C GLN A 176 40.00 -3.42 -0.59
N ILE A 177 40.13 -4.11 0.55
CA ILE A 177 40.08 -5.57 0.60
C ILE A 177 38.65 -6.08 0.31
N GLY A 178 37.62 -5.43 0.85
CA GLY A 178 36.22 -5.78 0.56
C GLY A 178 35.87 -5.65 -0.92
N ASP A 179 36.32 -4.56 -1.56
CA ASP A 179 36.23 -4.34 -3.01
C ASP A 179 36.94 -5.43 -3.81
N PHE A 180 38.18 -5.73 -3.43
CA PHE A 180 39.00 -6.72 -4.11
C PHE A 180 38.40 -8.13 -3.99
N LEU A 181 37.91 -8.53 -2.83
CA LEU A 181 37.29 -9.84 -2.61
C LEU A 181 35.95 -9.96 -3.37
N TRP A 182 35.16 -8.89 -3.45
CA TRP A 182 33.91 -8.87 -4.21
C TRP A 182 34.17 -8.91 -5.73
N MET A 183 35.09 -8.08 -6.25
CA MET A 183 35.43 -8.05 -7.68
C MET A 183 36.17 -9.30 -8.16
N GLN A 184 36.95 -9.97 -7.31
CA GLN A 184 37.71 -11.17 -7.69
C GLN A 184 36.95 -12.48 -7.40
N MET A 185 35.95 -12.51 -6.50
CA MET A 185 35.33 -13.76 -6.04
C MET A 185 33.78 -13.78 -6.01
N GLY A 186 33.10 -12.73 -6.48
CA GLY A 186 31.63 -12.56 -6.38
C GLY A 186 30.74 -13.54 -7.17
N GLU A 187 31.29 -14.31 -8.12
CA GLU A 187 30.55 -15.33 -8.88
C GLU A 187 31.10 -16.77 -8.69
N PRO A 188 32.42 -17.02 -8.68
CA PRO A 188 32.94 -18.39 -8.60
C PRO A 188 32.74 -19.04 -7.23
N LEU A 189 32.71 -18.23 -6.15
CA LEU A 189 32.62 -18.76 -4.79
C LEU A 189 31.18 -19.07 -4.37
N SER A 190 30.14 -18.44 -4.96
CA SER A 190 28.75 -18.71 -4.57
C SER A 190 28.33 -20.14 -4.92
N ARG A 191 28.68 -20.62 -6.13
CA ARG A 191 28.45 -22.01 -6.55
C ARG A 191 29.23 -23.04 -5.73
N GLN A 192 30.48 -22.75 -5.39
CA GLN A 192 31.27 -23.67 -4.55
C GLN A 192 30.81 -23.68 -3.08
N LEU A 193 30.38 -22.54 -2.54
CA LEU A 193 29.81 -22.43 -1.20
C LEU A 193 28.47 -23.17 -1.09
N GLU A 194 27.64 -23.11 -2.13
CA GLU A 194 26.35 -23.80 -2.19
C GLU A 194 26.50 -25.33 -2.14
N GLU A 195 27.48 -25.87 -2.86
CA GLU A 195 27.71 -27.32 -2.91
C GLU A 195 28.51 -27.86 -1.71
N THR A 196 29.49 -27.09 -1.23
CA THR A 196 30.48 -27.60 -0.25
C THR A 196 30.11 -27.25 1.19
N LEU A 197 29.43 -26.11 1.41
CA LEU A 197 29.11 -25.59 2.75
C LEU A 197 27.61 -25.57 3.03
N TRP A 198 26.76 -25.21 2.05
CA TRP A 198 25.31 -25.08 2.28
C TRP A 198 24.58 -26.42 2.34
N LYS A 199 24.83 -27.37 1.42
CA LYS A 199 24.20 -28.71 1.44
C LYS A 199 24.38 -29.48 2.77
N PRO A 200 25.56 -29.49 3.42
CA PRO A 200 25.71 -30.10 4.74
C PRO A 200 25.00 -29.34 5.86
N LEU A 201 25.04 -27.99 5.83
CA LEU A 201 24.43 -27.14 6.85
C LEU A 201 22.89 -27.11 6.76
N ALA A 202 22.31 -27.21 5.56
CA ALA A 202 20.87 -27.28 5.30
C ALA A 202 20.18 -28.50 5.92
N ASN A 203 20.93 -29.54 6.31
CA ASN A 203 20.41 -30.72 6.99
C ASN A 203 20.45 -30.61 8.53
N LEU A 204 20.95 -29.50 9.09
CA LEU A 204 20.91 -29.28 10.54
C LEU A 204 19.51 -28.81 10.97
N PRO A 205 18.94 -29.35 12.06
CA PRO A 205 17.59 -28.99 12.51
C PRO A 205 17.39 -27.49 12.75
N ALA A 206 18.40 -26.78 13.26
CA ALA A 206 18.35 -25.34 13.46
C ALA A 206 18.36 -24.53 12.15
N ILE A 207 19.03 -25.03 11.11
CA ILE A 207 19.03 -24.43 9.77
C ILE A 207 17.75 -24.81 9.02
N GLN A 208 17.15 -25.98 9.27
CA GLN A 208 15.83 -26.35 8.73
C GLN A 208 14.71 -25.54 9.38
N GLN A 209 14.77 -25.32 10.69
CA GLN A 209 13.87 -24.43 11.41
C GLN A 209 14.05 -22.98 10.92
N TRP A 210 15.31 -22.49 10.86
CA TRP A 210 15.61 -21.20 10.26
C TRP A 210 15.20 -21.14 8.79
N GLN A 211 15.33 -22.20 7.99
CA GLN A 211 14.86 -22.24 6.59
C GLN A 211 13.33 -22.26 6.51
N GLN A 212 12.61 -22.85 7.45
CA GLN A 212 11.15 -22.77 7.50
C GLN A 212 10.70 -21.36 7.94
N ASP A 213 11.39 -20.75 8.89
CA ASP A 213 11.16 -19.38 9.36
C ASP A 213 11.59 -18.35 8.28
N TRP A 214 12.64 -18.65 7.52
CA TRP A 214 13.19 -17.86 6.42
C TRP A 214 12.39 -18.07 5.13
N HIS A 215 11.90 -19.27 4.81
CA HIS A 215 10.98 -19.52 3.69
C HIS A 215 9.58 -18.99 3.95
N SER A 216 9.09 -18.96 5.20
CA SER A 216 7.84 -18.28 5.52
C SER A 216 7.99 -16.76 5.44
N SER A 217 9.16 -16.22 5.80
CA SER A 217 9.52 -14.81 5.56
C SER A 217 9.76 -14.50 4.08
N LEU A 218 10.30 -15.44 3.30
CA LEU A 218 10.52 -15.34 1.86
C LEU A 218 9.30 -15.68 1.02
N LEU A 219 8.28 -16.39 1.48
CA LEU A 219 7.02 -16.44 0.73
C LEU A 219 6.39 -15.05 0.61
N GLY A 220 6.72 -14.17 1.57
CA GLY A 220 6.47 -12.74 1.52
C GLY A 220 7.59 -11.88 0.89
N ILE A 221 8.67 -12.44 0.31
CA ILE A 221 9.77 -11.74 -0.43
C ILE A 221 9.99 -12.31 -1.87
N ALA A 222 9.67 -13.58 -2.11
CA ALA A 222 9.85 -14.35 -3.34
C ALA A 222 8.58 -14.39 -4.21
N SER A 223 7.43 -13.94 -3.70
CA SER A 223 6.35 -13.53 -4.57
C SER A 223 6.78 -12.20 -5.20
N GLY A 224 6.66 -12.00 -6.51
CA GLY A 224 6.97 -10.68 -7.08
C GLY A 224 6.07 -9.56 -6.51
N TRP A 225 4.98 -9.93 -5.82
CA TRP A 225 4.21 -9.09 -4.90
C TRP A 225 5.03 -8.45 -3.78
N ALA A 226 6.08 -9.11 -3.31
CA ALA A 226 6.93 -8.61 -2.26
C ALA A 226 8.00 -7.65 -2.74
N LEU A 227 8.48 -7.87 -3.96
CA LEU A 227 9.30 -6.92 -4.71
C LEU A 227 8.54 -5.63 -4.93
N VAL A 228 7.30 -5.78 -5.41
CA VAL A 228 6.32 -4.71 -5.51
C VAL A 228 6.14 -4.12 -4.10
N SER A 229 5.88 -4.91 -3.06
CA SER A 229 5.74 -4.43 -1.67
C SER A 229 6.98 -3.73 -1.10
N GLY A 230 8.19 -4.04 -1.57
CA GLY A 230 9.47 -3.49 -1.12
C GLY A 230 9.81 -2.18 -1.82
N VAL A 231 9.62 -2.12 -3.15
CA VAL A 231 9.58 -0.87 -3.93
C VAL A 231 8.52 0.06 -3.36
N ILE A 232 7.35 -0.49 -3.04
CA ILE A 232 6.22 0.19 -2.41
C ILE A 232 6.56 0.63 -0.99
N ARG A 233 7.20 -0.20 -0.15
CA ARG A 233 7.59 0.17 1.21
C ARG A 233 8.57 1.33 1.20
N ASN A 234 9.49 1.36 0.24
CA ASN A 234 10.42 2.48 0.04
C ASN A 234 9.71 3.77 -0.44
N MET A 235 8.60 3.64 -1.17
CA MET A 235 7.74 4.78 -1.54
C MET A 235 6.77 5.20 -0.42
N GLN A 236 6.34 4.28 0.45
CA GLN A 236 5.39 4.50 1.55
C GLN A 236 6.07 5.04 2.83
N ALA A 237 7.27 4.56 3.16
CA ALA A 237 7.94 4.92 4.41
C ALA A 237 8.46 6.37 4.43
N LEU A 238 8.53 7.03 3.27
CA LEU A 238 9.26 8.28 3.11
C LEU A 238 8.40 9.30 2.37
N SER A 239 7.65 10.03 3.15
CA SER A 239 6.76 11.05 2.62
C SER A 239 7.50 12.37 2.44
N ILE A 240 7.21 13.05 1.34
CA ILE A 240 7.84 14.32 0.98
C ILE A 240 7.57 15.41 2.04
N ASP A 241 6.43 15.36 2.73
CA ASP A 241 6.11 16.23 3.86
C ASP A 241 7.01 15.98 5.07
N THR A 242 7.35 14.72 5.37
CA THR A 242 8.30 14.41 6.46
C THR A 242 9.69 14.92 6.10
N ILE A 243 10.13 14.70 4.85
CA ILE A 243 11.42 15.19 4.36
C ILE A 243 11.47 16.72 4.42
N ASP A 244 10.44 17.41 3.91
CA ASP A 244 10.35 18.87 3.92
C ASP A 244 10.31 19.42 5.36
N PHE A 245 9.56 18.78 6.26
CA PHE A 245 9.52 19.17 7.67
C PHE A 245 10.90 19.06 8.33
N CYS A 246 11.61 17.95 8.11
CA CYS A 246 12.96 17.75 8.66
C CYS A 246 13.96 18.78 8.11
N ILE A 247 13.86 19.09 6.81
CA ILE A 247 14.72 20.09 6.17
C ILE A 247 14.39 21.51 6.65
N SER A 248 13.12 21.90 6.57
CA SER A 248 12.68 23.27 6.72
C SER A 248 12.46 23.70 8.17
N VAL A 249 12.07 22.78 9.05
CA VAL A 249 11.74 23.06 10.46
C VAL A 249 12.84 22.58 11.40
N LEU A 250 13.37 21.37 11.15
CA LEU A 250 14.41 20.78 12.01
C LEU A 250 15.83 21.15 11.57
N ASN A 251 15.98 21.80 10.41
CA ASN A 251 17.27 22.18 9.83
C ASN A 251 18.23 20.99 9.66
N CYS A 252 17.70 19.80 9.36
CA CYS A 252 18.53 18.64 9.03
C CYS A 252 19.38 18.93 7.79
N ASP A 253 20.62 18.43 7.76
CA ASP A 253 21.47 18.41 6.56
C ASP A 253 20.87 17.48 5.50
N TYR A 254 20.99 17.89 4.23
CA TYR A 254 20.42 17.19 3.09
C TYR A 254 21.18 17.50 1.81
N ASP A 255 21.02 16.65 0.81
CA ASP A 255 21.51 16.90 -0.54
C ASP A 255 20.54 17.84 -1.28
N ARG A 256 20.99 19.08 -1.54
CA ARG A 256 20.17 20.12 -2.19
C ARG A 256 19.72 19.74 -3.60
N GLN A 257 20.57 19.05 -4.37
CA GLN A 257 20.24 18.68 -5.74
C GLN A 257 19.16 17.59 -5.74
N LYS A 258 19.31 16.57 -4.88
CA LYS A 258 18.29 15.52 -4.73
C LYS A 258 16.98 16.06 -4.18
N TRP A 259 17.04 16.99 -3.23
CA TRP A 259 15.85 17.64 -2.70
C TRP A 259 15.10 18.43 -3.77
N SER A 260 15.80 19.30 -4.51
CA SER A 260 15.19 20.06 -5.59
C SER A 260 14.57 19.17 -6.67
N ALA A 261 15.23 18.06 -7.01
CA ALA A 261 14.71 17.11 -7.99
C ALA A 261 13.47 16.36 -7.47
N LEU A 262 13.43 16.01 -6.18
CA LEU A 262 12.26 15.37 -5.58
C LEU A 262 11.06 16.33 -5.54
N GLN A 263 11.29 17.59 -5.18
CA GLN A 263 10.24 18.62 -5.18
C GLN A 263 9.64 18.79 -6.58
N SER A 264 10.48 18.94 -7.61
CA SER A 264 10.00 19.12 -8.98
C SER A 264 9.30 17.87 -9.52
N LEU A 265 9.78 16.67 -9.16
CA LEU A 265 9.12 15.42 -9.52
C LEU A 265 7.68 15.36 -8.98
N VAL A 266 7.48 15.69 -7.69
CA VAL A 266 6.15 15.63 -7.06
C VAL A 266 5.21 16.71 -7.62
N GLN A 267 5.76 17.90 -7.92
CA GLN A 267 5.02 19.05 -8.44
C GLN A 267 4.64 18.92 -9.92
N ASP A 268 5.52 18.39 -10.76
CA ASP A 268 5.33 18.38 -12.22
C ASP A 268 4.76 17.06 -12.74
N CYS A 269 4.95 15.96 -12.00
CA CYS A 269 4.50 14.63 -12.41
C CYS A 269 3.25 14.17 -11.64
N GLY A 270 2.55 13.19 -12.22
CA GLY A 270 1.52 12.40 -11.54
C GLY A 270 2.16 11.22 -10.82
N TRP A 271 1.83 9.99 -11.23
CA TRP A 271 2.47 8.79 -10.68
C TRP A 271 3.72 8.43 -11.47
N VAL A 272 4.81 8.18 -10.76
CA VAL A 272 6.12 7.92 -11.35
C VAL A 272 6.59 6.53 -10.95
N PHE A 273 6.91 5.71 -11.94
CA PHE A 273 7.53 4.40 -11.76
C PHE A 273 8.95 4.44 -12.32
N PRO A 274 9.97 4.59 -11.44
CA PRO A 274 11.35 4.67 -11.87
C PRO A 274 11.94 3.27 -12.13
N LEU A 275 12.46 3.04 -13.33
CA LEU A 275 13.16 1.82 -13.74
C LEU A 275 14.56 2.17 -14.25
N GLU A 276 15.45 1.18 -14.37
CA GLU A 276 16.85 1.41 -14.78
C GLU A 276 16.98 2.05 -16.16
N ARG A 277 16.10 1.69 -17.11
CA ARG A 277 16.18 2.13 -18.52
C ARG A 277 15.03 3.03 -18.93
N ALA A 278 13.93 3.00 -18.18
CA ALA A 278 12.74 3.78 -18.47
C ALA A 278 12.15 4.42 -17.22
N CYS A 279 11.31 5.43 -17.41
CA CYS A 279 10.51 6.03 -16.36
C CYS A 279 9.07 6.15 -16.86
N LEU A 280 8.15 5.46 -16.20
CA LEU A 280 6.73 5.55 -16.54
C LEU A 280 6.12 6.70 -15.74
N VAL A 281 5.48 7.63 -16.44
CA VAL A 281 4.80 8.79 -15.84
C VAL A 281 3.32 8.72 -16.19
N CYS A 282 2.50 8.38 -15.21
CA CYS A 282 1.05 8.43 -15.32
C CYS A 282 0.56 9.87 -15.12
N ASP A 283 -0.36 10.32 -15.96
CA ASP A 283 -1.08 11.58 -15.77
C ASP A 283 -1.90 11.54 -14.47
N ARG A 284 -2.34 12.71 -14.02
CA ARG A 284 -3.18 12.83 -12.82
C ARG A 284 -4.63 12.47 -13.17
N PRO A 285 -5.39 11.92 -12.20
CA PRO A 285 -6.84 11.84 -12.33
C PRO A 285 -7.45 13.22 -12.60
N ARG A 286 -8.54 13.28 -13.34
CA ARG A 286 -9.38 14.47 -13.52
C ARG A 286 -10.29 14.73 -12.33
N GLN A 287 -10.61 13.67 -11.59
CA GLN A 287 -11.47 13.72 -10.44
C GLN A 287 -10.99 12.73 -9.40
N MET A 288 -11.06 13.14 -8.13
CA MET A 288 -10.93 12.28 -6.96
C MET A 288 -11.99 12.69 -5.93
N ARG A 289 -12.71 11.73 -5.36
CA ARG A 289 -13.77 11.95 -4.37
C ARG A 289 -13.48 11.18 -3.09
N TYR A 290 -13.75 11.83 -1.97
CA TYR A 290 -13.49 11.30 -0.63
C TYR A 290 -14.70 11.48 0.28
N ASP A 291 -14.82 10.61 1.28
CA ASP A 291 -15.76 10.80 2.38
C ASP A 291 -15.20 11.76 3.46
N SER A 292 -15.98 12.00 4.51
CA SER A 292 -15.59 12.84 5.65
C SER A 292 -14.39 12.32 6.44
N GLU A 293 -14.03 11.04 6.26
CA GLU A 293 -12.87 10.40 6.88
C GLU A 293 -11.66 10.37 5.92
N ASN A 294 -11.71 11.13 4.82
CA ASN A 294 -10.64 11.20 3.82
C ASN A 294 -10.36 9.87 3.09
N ARG A 295 -11.33 8.94 3.05
CA ARG A 295 -11.23 7.69 2.30
C ARG A 295 -11.85 7.88 0.91
N LEU A 296 -11.29 7.24 -0.12
CA LEU A 296 -11.89 7.26 -1.45
C LEU A 296 -13.34 6.75 -1.39
N HIS A 297 -14.27 7.55 -1.89
CA HIS A 297 -15.68 7.24 -1.83
C HIS A 297 -16.48 8.06 -2.83
N ALA A 298 -17.37 7.38 -3.54
CA ALA A 298 -18.42 7.97 -4.36
C ALA A 298 -19.59 6.99 -4.46
N GLU A 299 -20.79 7.51 -4.69
CA GLU A 299 -22.03 6.73 -4.77
C GLU A 299 -22.68 6.95 -6.14
N GLY A 300 -22.87 5.87 -6.91
CA GLY A 300 -23.44 5.95 -8.27
C GLY A 300 -22.55 6.64 -9.31
N GLU A 301 -21.32 7.00 -8.95
CA GLU A 301 -20.37 7.69 -9.81
C GLU A 301 -18.92 7.26 -9.44
N PRO A 302 -17.93 7.43 -10.33
CA PRO A 302 -16.56 7.04 -10.02
C PRO A 302 -15.94 7.90 -8.90
N ALA A 303 -15.19 7.24 -8.02
CA ALA A 303 -14.38 7.92 -7.01
C ALA A 303 -13.10 8.50 -7.62
N ILE A 304 -12.58 7.90 -8.70
CA ILE A 304 -11.47 8.42 -9.50
C ILE A 304 -11.84 8.32 -10.99
N GLU A 305 -11.60 9.37 -11.75
CA GLU A 305 -11.75 9.37 -13.21
C GLU A 305 -10.52 9.97 -13.89
N PHE A 306 -10.01 9.32 -14.93
CA PHE A 306 -8.87 9.77 -15.74
C PHE A 306 -9.29 10.38 -17.08
N ALA A 307 -8.34 11.05 -17.74
CA ALA A 307 -8.58 11.76 -19.00
C ALA A 307 -9.01 10.86 -20.16
N ASP A 308 -8.60 9.59 -20.12
CA ASP A 308 -8.91 8.56 -21.12
C ASP A 308 -10.24 7.83 -20.82
N GLY A 309 -10.96 8.24 -19.78
CA GLY A 309 -12.21 7.61 -19.36
C GLY A 309 -12.04 6.42 -18.42
N TYR A 310 -10.80 6.10 -18.01
CA TYR A 310 -10.58 5.07 -17.00
C TYR A 310 -11.17 5.50 -15.65
N ARG A 311 -11.94 4.61 -15.03
CA ARG A 311 -12.75 4.88 -13.84
C ARG A 311 -12.46 3.89 -12.72
N VAL A 312 -12.47 4.39 -11.51
CA VAL A 312 -12.33 3.60 -10.29
C VAL A 312 -13.50 3.96 -9.38
N TYR A 313 -14.31 2.97 -9.06
CA TYR A 313 -15.37 3.12 -8.08
C TYR A 313 -14.86 2.68 -6.72
N ALA A 314 -15.23 3.42 -5.68
CA ALA A 314 -14.85 3.09 -4.32
C ALA A 314 -15.94 3.51 -3.35
N TYR A 315 -16.11 2.74 -2.28
CA TYR A 315 -17.03 3.02 -1.21
C TYR A 315 -16.31 2.89 0.13
N ARG A 316 -16.11 4.03 0.81
CA ARG A 316 -15.44 4.14 2.11
C ARG A 316 -14.05 3.48 2.13
N GLY A 317 -13.27 3.73 1.10
CA GLY A 317 -11.90 3.22 0.92
C GLY A 317 -11.81 1.84 0.28
N VAL A 318 -12.92 1.13 0.08
CA VAL A 318 -12.94 -0.17 -0.59
C VAL A 318 -13.29 0.00 -2.06
N ARG A 319 -12.45 -0.52 -2.96
CA ARG A 319 -12.74 -0.51 -4.39
C ARG A 319 -13.97 -1.35 -4.72
N LEU A 320 -14.82 -0.85 -5.60
CA LEU A 320 -16.00 -1.54 -6.11
C LEU A 320 -15.82 -1.93 -7.58
N PRO A 321 -16.27 -3.14 -7.97
CA PRO A 321 -16.60 -3.42 -9.36
C PRO A 321 -17.60 -2.40 -9.91
N GLU A 322 -17.46 -2.06 -11.20
CA GLU A 322 -18.34 -1.09 -11.85
C GLU A 322 -19.82 -1.47 -11.75
N LYS A 323 -20.15 -2.78 -11.80
CA LYS A 323 -21.53 -3.27 -11.63
C LYS A 323 -22.21 -2.82 -10.33
N TYR A 324 -21.44 -2.53 -9.27
CA TYR A 324 -21.97 -1.99 -8.02
C TYR A 324 -21.75 -0.49 -7.93
N GLY A 325 -20.54 -0.03 -8.27
CA GLY A 325 -20.14 1.37 -8.07
C GLY A 325 -20.87 2.39 -8.95
N SER A 326 -21.31 1.97 -10.14
CA SER A 326 -22.09 2.81 -11.06
C SER A 326 -23.56 2.97 -10.66
N ILE A 327 -23.98 2.30 -9.57
CA ILE A 327 -25.35 2.30 -9.06
C ILE A 327 -25.34 2.90 -7.66
N TYR A 328 -26.31 3.76 -7.35
CA TYR A 328 -26.42 4.33 -6.00
C TYR A 328 -26.75 3.24 -4.97
N PRO A 329 -26.22 3.30 -3.73
CA PRO A 329 -26.44 2.27 -2.70
C PRO A 329 -27.91 1.96 -2.39
N HIS A 330 -28.79 2.97 -2.46
CA HIS A 330 -30.23 2.77 -2.26
C HIS A 330 -30.90 1.91 -3.36
N GLN A 331 -30.22 1.68 -4.49
CA GLN A 331 -30.66 0.82 -5.58
C GLN A 331 -29.90 -0.52 -5.62
N TRP A 332 -28.92 -0.74 -4.72
CA TRP A 332 -28.23 -2.02 -4.63
C TRP A 332 -29.19 -3.14 -4.21
N GLN A 333 -29.04 -4.31 -4.82
CA GLN A 333 -29.94 -5.44 -4.64
C GLN A 333 -29.35 -6.44 -3.64
N ALA A 334 -30.15 -6.91 -2.69
CA ALA A 334 -29.69 -7.88 -1.69
C ALA A 334 -29.27 -9.22 -2.32
N GLU A 335 -29.85 -9.57 -3.47
CA GLU A 335 -29.54 -10.79 -4.22
C GLU A 335 -28.08 -10.83 -4.69
N TRP A 336 -27.41 -9.69 -4.87
CA TRP A 336 -25.99 -9.65 -5.24
C TRP A 336 -25.09 -10.26 -4.16
N LEU A 337 -25.55 -10.29 -2.90
CA LEU A 337 -24.82 -10.96 -1.82
C LEU A 337 -24.74 -12.49 -2.03
N LEU A 338 -25.73 -13.08 -2.71
CA LEU A 338 -25.77 -14.52 -3.02
C LEU A 338 -24.72 -14.91 -4.08
N GLU A 339 -24.40 -13.98 -4.99
CA GLU A 339 -23.49 -14.23 -6.12
C GLU A 339 -22.05 -13.77 -5.84
N GLU A 340 -21.87 -12.79 -4.95
CA GLU A 340 -20.55 -12.24 -4.64
C GLU A 340 -19.74 -13.24 -3.80
N ASN A 341 -18.51 -13.52 -4.19
CA ASN A 341 -17.63 -14.46 -3.48
C ASN A 341 -16.59 -13.75 -2.61
N ASN A 342 -16.28 -12.49 -2.91
CA ASN A 342 -15.31 -11.72 -2.17
C ASN A 342 -15.93 -11.21 -0.85
N ALA A 343 -15.38 -11.67 0.29
CA ALA A 343 -15.88 -11.33 1.62
C ALA A 343 -15.83 -9.83 1.93
N GLU A 344 -14.81 -9.10 1.45
CA GLU A 344 -14.72 -7.65 1.62
C GLU A 344 -15.79 -6.93 0.79
N LEU A 345 -16.09 -7.39 -0.43
CA LEU A 345 -17.17 -6.81 -1.24
C LEU A 345 -18.55 -7.11 -0.63
N ARG A 346 -18.78 -8.33 -0.11
CA ARG A 346 -20.01 -8.64 0.65
C ARG A 346 -20.17 -7.70 1.84
N ARG A 347 -19.11 -7.45 2.60
CA ARG A 347 -19.14 -6.51 3.73
C ARG A 347 -19.58 -5.11 3.29
N VAL A 348 -19.06 -4.62 2.18
CA VAL A 348 -19.43 -3.30 1.63
C VAL A 348 -20.88 -3.28 1.15
N LEU A 349 -21.31 -4.31 0.41
CA LEU A 349 -22.70 -4.43 -0.04
C LEU A 349 -23.67 -4.47 1.15
N ILE A 350 -23.34 -5.24 2.20
CA ILE A 350 -24.13 -5.29 3.44
C ILE A 350 -24.24 -3.90 4.08
N GLN A 351 -23.13 -3.15 4.14
CA GLN A 351 -23.10 -1.80 4.69
C GLN A 351 -23.91 -0.79 3.87
N GLY A 352 -23.88 -0.88 2.53
CA GLY A 352 -24.59 0.04 1.65
C GLY A 352 -26.09 -0.27 1.51
N ILE A 353 -26.47 -1.56 1.45
CA ILE A 353 -27.87 -1.99 1.39
C ILE A 353 -28.54 -1.82 2.75
N GLY A 354 -27.83 -2.19 3.81
CA GLY A 354 -28.33 -2.23 5.18
C GLY A 354 -29.17 -3.48 5.47
N TYR A 355 -29.02 -4.01 6.68
CA TYR A 355 -29.67 -5.27 7.06
C TYR A 355 -31.20 -5.26 6.95
N GLY A 356 -31.86 -4.12 7.20
CA GLY A 356 -33.32 -4.02 7.09
C GLY A 356 -33.84 -4.38 5.70
N ARG A 357 -33.20 -3.87 4.64
CA ARG A 357 -33.54 -4.19 3.26
C ARG A 357 -33.15 -5.62 2.89
N ILE A 358 -31.96 -6.07 3.33
CA ILE A 358 -31.51 -7.44 3.10
C ILE A 358 -32.52 -8.46 3.63
N CYS A 359 -33.03 -8.25 4.84
CA CYS A 359 -34.02 -9.15 5.43
C CYS A 359 -35.35 -9.17 4.66
N GLN A 360 -35.77 -8.03 4.11
CA GLN A 360 -36.99 -7.90 3.32
C GLN A 360 -36.85 -8.55 1.93
N GLU A 361 -35.75 -8.28 1.24
CA GLU A 361 -35.48 -8.73 -0.13
C GLU A 361 -35.12 -10.23 -0.17
N LEU A 362 -34.29 -10.72 0.77
CA LEU A 362 -33.88 -12.13 0.83
C LEU A 362 -34.82 -13.04 1.62
N GLN A 363 -35.97 -12.55 2.07
CA GLN A 363 -36.96 -13.33 2.84
C GLN A 363 -36.34 -14.08 4.02
N ALA A 364 -35.60 -13.37 4.88
CA ALA A 364 -34.96 -13.98 6.05
C ALA A 364 -35.99 -14.73 6.92
N GLN A 365 -35.62 -15.92 7.39
CA GLN A 365 -36.47 -16.74 8.24
C GLN A 365 -36.37 -16.28 9.70
N ASP A 366 -37.51 -16.00 10.31
CA ASP A 366 -37.61 -15.75 11.75
C ASP A 366 -37.36 -17.07 12.50
N LEU A 367 -36.25 -17.16 13.24
CA LEU A 367 -35.93 -18.32 14.07
C LEU A 367 -36.54 -18.24 15.46
N ASP A 368 -36.51 -17.05 16.06
CA ASP A 368 -37.03 -16.78 17.39
C ASP A 368 -37.34 -15.28 17.54
N SER A 369 -38.31 -14.94 18.39
CA SER A 369 -38.66 -13.54 18.69
C SER A 369 -38.85 -13.35 20.19
N TRP A 370 -38.26 -12.28 20.72
CA TRP A 370 -38.35 -11.92 22.13
C TRP A 370 -38.40 -10.39 22.26
N ARG A 371 -39.54 -9.86 22.73
CA ARG A 371 -39.83 -8.42 22.78
C ARG A 371 -39.62 -7.74 21.41
N GLU A 372 -38.88 -6.64 21.34
CA GLU A 372 -38.51 -5.91 20.12
C GLU A 372 -37.38 -6.57 19.29
N TYR A 373 -36.89 -7.73 19.74
CA TYR A 373 -35.78 -8.45 19.13
C TYR A 373 -36.27 -9.70 18.37
N THR A 374 -35.77 -9.88 17.14
CA THR A 374 -36.03 -11.07 16.33
C THR A 374 -34.71 -11.65 15.84
N LEU A 375 -34.48 -12.94 16.08
CA LEU A 375 -33.36 -13.67 15.51
C LEU A 375 -33.76 -14.13 14.11
N LEU A 376 -32.99 -13.71 13.12
CA LEU A 376 -33.20 -14.00 11.71
C LEU A 376 -32.08 -14.89 11.19
N LYS A 377 -32.44 -15.79 10.29
CA LYS A 377 -31.52 -16.60 9.51
C LYS A 377 -31.74 -16.35 8.03
N ILE A 378 -30.67 -16.02 7.34
CA ILE A 378 -30.68 -16.01 5.87
C ILE A 378 -30.17 -17.37 5.44
N ASP A 379 -31.10 -18.26 5.09
CA ASP A 379 -30.80 -19.57 4.50
C ASP A 379 -30.43 -19.33 3.03
N SER A 380 -29.15 -19.12 2.82
CA SER A 380 -28.56 -19.09 1.50
C SER A 380 -27.15 -19.61 1.61
N ASP A 381 -26.65 -20.20 0.53
CA ASP A 381 -25.22 -20.44 0.30
C ASP A 381 -24.45 -19.09 0.08
N VAL A 382 -24.78 -18.04 0.86
CA VAL A 382 -24.23 -16.67 0.78
C VAL A 382 -22.88 -16.54 1.46
N ASP A 383 -22.55 -17.43 2.38
CA ASP A 383 -21.32 -17.37 3.16
C ASP A 383 -20.89 -18.78 3.60
N VAL A 384 -19.65 -18.94 4.08
CA VAL A 384 -19.11 -20.24 4.55
C VAL A 384 -19.96 -20.81 5.71
N GLU A 385 -20.62 -19.93 6.45
CA GLU A 385 -21.57 -20.24 7.52
C GLU A 385 -22.87 -19.45 7.32
N PRO A 386 -24.04 -19.99 7.69
CA PRO A 386 -25.30 -19.27 7.57
C PRO A 386 -25.26 -17.92 8.30
N ILE A 387 -25.82 -16.88 7.68
CA ILE A 387 -25.84 -15.54 8.27
C ILE A 387 -26.99 -15.46 9.27
N TYR A 388 -26.64 -15.31 10.55
CA TYR A 388 -27.57 -15.03 11.63
C TYR A 388 -27.54 -13.53 11.94
N LEU A 389 -28.71 -12.91 11.96
CA LEU A 389 -28.87 -11.49 12.27
C LEU A 389 -29.82 -11.32 13.45
N LEU A 390 -29.46 -10.46 14.39
CA LEU A 390 -30.39 -9.94 15.37
C LEU A 390 -31.03 -8.68 14.81
N LYS A 391 -32.33 -8.73 14.52
CA LYS A 391 -33.16 -7.58 14.19
C LYS A 391 -33.71 -6.96 15.46
N MET A 392 -33.61 -5.63 15.55
CA MET A 392 -34.07 -4.77 16.64
C MET A 392 -35.03 -3.75 16.05
N THR A 393 -36.26 -3.72 16.54
CA THR A 393 -37.26 -2.74 16.08
C THR A 393 -37.48 -1.71 17.19
N CYS A 394 -37.03 -0.47 16.98
CA CYS A 394 -37.25 0.60 17.95
C CYS A 394 -38.77 0.83 18.15
N PRO A 395 -39.35 0.65 19.35
CA PRO A 395 -40.80 0.72 19.56
C PRO A 395 -41.40 2.11 19.28
N SER A 396 -40.63 3.18 19.48
CA SER A 396 -41.09 4.56 19.35
C SER A 396 -40.98 5.12 17.93
N THR A 397 -40.00 4.65 17.14
CA THR A 397 -39.75 5.17 15.78
C THR A 397 -40.08 4.16 14.68
N GLY A 398 -40.26 2.88 15.02
CA GLY A 398 -40.37 1.80 14.06
C GLY A 398 -39.09 1.52 13.27
N TYR A 399 -37.98 2.19 13.61
CA TYR A 399 -36.69 2.02 12.95
C TYR A 399 -36.15 0.62 13.19
N ILE A 400 -35.77 -0.07 12.11
CA ILE A 400 -35.23 -1.42 12.15
C ILE A 400 -33.70 -1.33 12.08
N HIS A 401 -33.05 -1.74 13.16
CA HIS A 401 -31.63 -2.02 13.18
C HIS A 401 -31.41 -3.53 13.09
N ALA A 402 -30.35 -3.98 12.42
CA ALA A 402 -29.95 -5.38 12.50
C ALA A 402 -28.43 -5.50 12.61
N THR A 403 -27.98 -6.56 13.26
CA THR A 403 -26.56 -6.81 13.54
C THR A 403 -26.27 -8.29 13.39
N ARG A 404 -25.11 -8.65 12.81
CA ARG A 404 -24.68 -10.04 12.70
C ARG A 404 -24.35 -10.62 14.08
N VAL A 405 -24.85 -11.81 14.35
CA VAL A 405 -24.58 -12.58 15.59
C VAL A 405 -24.00 -13.95 15.23
N PRO A 406 -23.34 -14.65 16.17
CA PRO A 406 -22.77 -15.96 15.90
C PRO A 406 -23.80 -16.98 15.37
N PRO A 407 -23.41 -17.86 14.44
CA PRO A 407 -24.34 -18.75 13.73
C PRO A 407 -24.89 -19.90 14.60
N HIS A 408 -24.33 -20.09 15.81
CA HIS A 408 -24.78 -21.11 16.76
C HIS A 408 -25.86 -20.60 17.74
N MET A 409 -26.22 -19.31 17.66
CA MET A 409 -27.26 -18.70 18.50
C MET A 409 -28.60 -19.40 18.30
N ARG A 410 -29.31 -19.68 19.40
CA ARG A 410 -30.58 -20.43 19.38
C ARG A 410 -31.81 -19.59 19.67
N SER A 411 -31.65 -18.38 20.21
CA SER A 411 -32.77 -17.50 20.56
C SER A 411 -32.43 -16.02 20.42
N ALA A 412 -33.45 -15.18 20.23
CA ALA A 412 -33.32 -13.72 20.19
C ALA A 412 -32.76 -13.17 21.51
N ARG A 413 -33.14 -13.75 22.66
CA ARG A 413 -32.64 -13.37 23.99
C ARG A 413 -31.15 -13.65 24.17
N GLU A 414 -30.67 -14.80 23.69
CA GLU A 414 -29.24 -15.15 23.73
C GLU A 414 -28.43 -14.19 22.83
N ALA A 415 -28.94 -13.92 21.63
CA ALA A 415 -28.31 -13.03 20.67
C ALA A 415 -28.20 -11.59 21.21
N ILE A 416 -29.25 -11.03 21.83
CA ILE A 416 -29.16 -9.68 22.39
C ILE A 416 -28.26 -9.61 23.64
N GLY A 417 -28.20 -10.68 24.44
CA GLY A 417 -27.25 -10.78 25.55
C GLY A 417 -25.81 -10.77 25.05
N TRP A 418 -25.52 -11.48 23.96
CA TRP A 418 -24.19 -11.46 23.32
C TRP A 418 -23.80 -10.09 22.78
N VAL A 419 -24.71 -9.40 22.08
CA VAL A 419 -24.47 -8.03 21.58
C VAL A 419 -24.13 -7.06 22.72
N ASN A 420 -24.69 -7.29 23.91
CA ASN A 420 -24.44 -6.49 25.11
C ASN A 420 -23.41 -7.12 26.06
N TRP A 421 -22.42 -7.84 25.53
CA TRP A 421 -21.28 -8.36 26.29
C TRP A 421 -21.65 -9.32 27.44
N GLY A 422 -22.75 -10.06 27.29
CA GLY A 422 -23.21 -11.08 28.24
C GLY A 422 -24.14 -10.56 29.33
N ILE A 423 -24.56 -9.29 29.28
CA ILE A 423 -25.57 -8.73 30.21
C ILE A 423 -26.93 -9.35 29.90
N ASP A 424 -27.65 -9.80 30.94
CA ASP A 424 -28.99 -10.37 30.75
C ASP A 424 -29.96 -9.27 30.27
N PRO A 425 -30.67 -9.48 29.15
CA PRO A 425 -31.67 -8.53 28.65
C PRO A 425 -32.81 -8.17 29.62
N ALA A 426 -33.00 -8.95 30.69
CA ALA A 426 -33.92 -8.61 31.78
C ALA A 426 -33.46 -7.37 32.59
N GLU A 427 -32.17 -7.03 32.53
CA GLU A 427 -31.57 -5.88 33.21
C GLU A 427 -31.59 -4.61 32.38
N PHE A 428 -32.01 -4.69 31.11
CA PHE A 428 -32.19 -3.50 30.27
C PHE A 428 -33.33 -2.65 30.83
N SER A 429 -33.07 -1.37 31.04
CA SER A 429 -34.10 -0.39 31.34
C SER A 429 -35.10 -0.36 30.17
N VAL A 430 -36.36 -0.71 30.47
CA VAL A 430 -37.45 -0.62 29.50
C VAL A 430 -37.65 0.86 29.16
N GLU A 431 -37.22 1.29 27.98
CA GLU A 431 -37.68 2.56 27.42
C GLU A 431 -39.12 2.36 26.94
N THR A 432 -40.07 2.81 27.77
CA THR A 432 -41.50 2.94 27.41
C THR A 432 -41.75 4.12 26.49
#